data_AF-A0A7S4W3S8-F1
#
_entry.id   AF-A0A7S4W3S8-F1
#
_cell.length_a   1.000
_cell.length_b   1.000
_cell.length_c   1.000
_cell.angle_alpha   90.00
_cell.angle_beta   90.00
_cell.angle_gamma   90.00
#
_symmetry.space_group_name_H-M   'P 1'
#
loop_
_entity.id
_entity.type
_entity.pdbx_description
1 polymer ?
#
loop_
_entity_poly.entity_id
_entity_poly.type
_entity_poly.pdbx_seq_one_letter_code
_entity_poly.pdbx_strand_id
1 'polypeptide(L)'
;MKMATSISSVRTIAINFIFLATVQSALSLVVPHNFRIQTKSISSPKYNQQNHGRPLGRRCPPLNMVPRYDPTTKRWEPTKPEEEESAGYPPLGSLLRQGPLPFFRRLTDSDSYEQGVLKMMANESMDRNEAQGNMDAYLRNPNDWALQKVEEKRGAPKIDYGAPPETGQLILTGIWSSILFVIISRILYVGFNGCDSFCQATHF
;
A
#
# COMPACT_ATOMS: atom_id res chain seq x y z
N MET A 1 5.62 56.27 -27.27
CA MET A 1 5.56 54.80 -27.08
C MET A 1 5.24 54.53 -25.63
N LYS A 2 3.97 54.27 -25.28
CA LYS A 2 3.55 54.03 -23.89
C LYS A 2 3.60 52.51 -23.64
N MET A 3 4.57 52.06 -22.84
CA MET A 3 4.56 50.70 -22.30
C MET A 3 3.39 50.57 -21.32
N ALA A 4 2.30 49.98 -21.77
CA ALA A 4 1.23 49.53 -20.89
C ALA A 4 1.64 48.17 -20.31
N THR A 5 2.39 48.18 -19.21
CA THR A 5 2.67 46.99 -18.41
C THR A 5 1.35 46.44 -17.89
N SER A 6 0.95 45.28 -18.41
CA SER A 6 -0.34 44.64 -18.12
C SER A 6 -0.46 44.29 -16.64
N ILE A 7 -1.29 45.06 -15.93
CA ILE A 7 -1.60 44.94 -14.48
C ILE A 7 -2.09 43.53 -14.11
N SER A 8 -2.59 42.76 -15.08
CA SER A 8 -3.02 41.36 -14.89
C SER A 8 -1.86 40.42 -14.50
N SER A 9 -0.66 40.62 -15.06
CA SER A 9 0.49 39.74 -14.80
C SER A 9 1.03 39.89 -13.37
N VAL A 10 0.95 41.09 -12.81
CA VAL A 10 1.47 41.39 -11.46
C VAL A 10 0.59 40.75 -10.38
N ARG A 11 -0.73 40.72 -10.61
CA ARG A 11 -1.69 40.11 -9.67
C ARG A 11 -1.53 38.59 -9.59
N THR A 12 -1.28 37.92 -10.71
CA THR A 12 -1.07 36.47 -10.75
C THR A 12 0.22 36.05 -10.04
N ILE A 13 1.29 36.84 -10.20
CA ILE A 13 2.57 36.58 -9.51
C ILE A 13 2.39 36.74 -7.99
N ALA A 14 1.72 37.81 -7.54
CA ALA A 14 1.50 38.07 -6.11
C ALA A 14 0.69 36.95 -5.41
N ILE A 15 -0.36 36.44 -6.06
CA ILE A 15 -1.19 35.35 -5.49
C ILE A 15 -0.38 34.05 -5.37
N ASN A 16 0.49 33.74 -6.34
CA ASN A 16 1.34 32.56 -6.28
C ASN A 16 2.38 32.66 -5.15
N PHE A 17 2.96 33.84 -4.91
CA PHE A 17 3.89 34.05 -3.79
C PHE A 17 3.23 33.91 -2.42
N ILE A 18 2.01 34.44 -2.25
CA ILE A 18 1.26 34.29 -0.99
C ILE A 18 0.93 32.81 -0.73
N PHE A 19 0.53 32.07 -1.77
CA PHE A 19 0.23 30.64 -1.65
C PHE A 19 1.49 29.81 -1.35
N LEU A 20 2.63 30.16 -1.93
CA LEU A 20 3.90 29.49 -1.65
C LEU A 20 4.37 29.75 -0.21
N ALA A 21 4.21 30.98 0.28
CA ALA A 21 4.58 31.38 1.63
C ALA A 21 3.69 30.69 2.70
N THR A 22 2.38 30.54 2.44
CA THR A 22 1.48 29.84 3.37
C THR A 22 1.74 28.34 3.39
N VAL A 23 2.05 27.72 2.25
CA VAL A 23 2.41 26.29 2.19
C VAL A 23 3.73 26.02 2.91
N GLN A 24 4.75 26.87 2.74
CA GLN A 24 6.04 26.74 3.44
C GLN A 24 5.88 26.86 4.97
N SER A 25 5.04 27.79 5.41
CA SER A 25 4.76 28.02 6.84
C SER A 25 3.99 26.86 7.47
N ALA A 26 3.03 26.28 6.73
CA ALA A 26 2.30 25.09 7.16
C ALA A 26 3.18 23.84 7.23
N LEU A 27 4.13 23.68 6.29
CA LEU A 27 5.10 22.59 6.33
C LEU A 27 6.02 22.68 7.57
N SER A 28 6.41 23.90 7.95
CA SER A 28 7.32 24.14 9.09
C SER A 28 6.70 23.82 10.45
N LEU A 29 5.37 23.85 10.57
CA LEU A 29 4.65 23.49 11.81
C LEU A 29 4.37 21.98 11.93
N VAL A 30 4.52 21.22 10.84
CA VAL A 30 4.23 19.77 10.81
C VAL A 30 5.51 18.94 10.70
N VAL A 31 6.69 19.56 10.54
CA VAL A 31 7.97 18.86 10.66
C VAL A 31 8.37 18.81 12.14
N PRO A 32 8.18 17.68 12.85
CA PRO A 32 8.77 17.52 14.16
C PRO A 32 10.30 17.66 14.01
N HIS A 33 10.90 18.59 14.76
CA HIS A 33 12.35 18.85 14.84
C HIS A 33 13.20 17.66 15.35
N ASN A 34 12.67 16.43 15.33
CA ASN A 34 13.33 15.22 15.79
C ASN A 34 13.57 14.19 14.69
N PHE A 35 13.65 14.59 13.41
CA PHE A 35 14.18 13.71 12.36
C PHE A 35 15.72 13.69 12.38
N ARG A 36 16.28 13.24 13.51
CA ARG A 36 17.68 12.83 13.59
C ARG A 36 17.76 11.50 12.84
N ILE A 37 18.33 11.49 11.63
CA ILE A 37 18.70 10.27 10.93
C ILE A 37 19.76 9.58 11.81
N GLN A 38 19.30 8.73 12.73
CA GLN A 38 20.16 7.76 13.35
C GLN A 38 20.38 6.69 12.29
N THR A 39 21.57 6.72 11.69
CA THR A 39 22.23 5.52 11.15
C THR A 39 22.55 4.56 12.30
N LYS A 40 21.54 4.18 13.08
CA LYS A 40 21.62 2.97 13.87
C LYS A 40 21.68 1.85 12.84
N SER A 41 22.70 1.01 12.96
CA SER A 41 22.72 -0.36 12.43
C SER A 41 21.29 -0.87 12.38
N ILE A 42 20.88 -1.47 11.26
CA ILE A 42 19.57 -2.07 11.01
C ILE A 42 19.19 -2.93 12.23
N SER A 43 18.60 -2.30 13.23
CA SER A 43 17.86 -2.91 14.29
C SER A 43 16.49 -2.97 13.66
N SER A 44 16.09 -4.19 13.31
CA SER A 44 14.79 -4.53 12.75
C SER A 44 13.72 -3.58 13.28
N PRO A 45 12.87 -3.00 12.42
CA PRO A 45 11.81 -2.11 12.87
C PRO A 45 11.13 -2.79 14.06
N LYS A 46 10.99 -2.05 15.18
CA LYS A 46 10.16 -2.49 16.31
C LYS A 46 8.75 -2.58 15.77
N TYR A 47 8.43 -3.71 15.14
CA TYR A 47 7.09 -4.11 14.82
C TYR A 47 6.37 -4.03 16.15
N ASN A 48 5.37 -3.16 16.21
CA ASN A 48 4.52 -3.05 17.37
C ASN A 48 3.79 -4.39 17.42
N GLN A 49 4.40 -5.35 18.14
CA GLN A 49 3.77 -6.58 18.56
C GLN A 49 2.63 -6.14 19.47
N GLN A 50 1.51 -5.77 18.85
CA GLN A 50 0.23 -5.87 19.48
C GLN A 50 0.07 -7.36 19.76
N ASN A 51 0.54 -7.72 20.95
CA ASN A 51 0.17 -8.88 21.72
C ASN A 51 -1.36 -8.91 21.81
N HIS A 52 -2.02 -9.29 20.73
CA HIS A 52 -3.25 -10.03 20.85
C HIS A 52 -2.83 -11.41 21.31
N GLY A 53 -2.64 -11.50 22.62
CA GLY A 53 -2.58 -12.75 23.36
C GLY A 53 -3.90 -13.48 23.21
N ARG A 54 -4.14 -14.04 22.02
CA ARG A 54 -4.95 -15.24 21.93
C ARG A 54 -4.10 -16.31 22.61
N PRO A 55 -4.58 -16.92 23.71
CA PRO A 55 -3.87 -18.02 24.31
C PRO A 55 -3.60 -19.05 23.22
N LEU A 56 -2.35 -19.53 23.17
CA LEU A 56 -1.87 -20.61 22.32
C LEU A 56 -2.56 -21.93 22.72
N GLY A 57 -3.88 -21.97 22.66
CA GLY A 57 -4.58 -23.18 22.32
C GLY A 57 -4.20 -23.47 20.88
N ARG A 58 -3.16 -24.28 20.69
CA ARG A 58 -2.98 -25.09 19.48
C ARG A 58 -4.24 -25.93 19.29
N ARG A 59 -5.30 -25.33 18.77
CA ARG A 59 -6.20 -26.07 17.90
C ARG A 59 -5.46 -26.08 16.58
N CYS A 60 -4.70 -27.14 16.34
CA CYS A 60 -4.57 -27.59 14.96
C CYS A 60 -6.01 -27.59 14.45
N PRO A 61 -6.34 -26.82 13.40
CA PRO A 61 -7.61 -27.05 12.72
C PRO A 61 -7.65 -28.56 12.46
N PRO A 62 -8.75 -29.25 12.76
CA PRO A 62 -8.84 -30.66 12.41
C PRO A 62 -8.42 -30.78 10.94
N LEU A 63 -7.59 -31.79 10.63
CA LEU A 63 -6.95 -32.10 9.33
C LEU A 63 -7.87 -32.08 8.08
N ASN A 64 -9.13 -31.71 8.27
CA ASN A 64 -10.19 -31.53 7.31
C ASN A 64 -10.33 -30.07 6.83
N MET A 65 -9.37 -29.15 7.09
CA MET A 65 -9.42 -27.71 6.70
C MET A 65 -8.38 -27.35 5.62
N VAL A 66 -7.87 -28.34 4.89
CA VAL A 66 -6.74 -28.18 3.99
C VAL A 66 -7.22 -28.37 2.55
N PRO A 67 -6.95 -27.41 1.64
CA PRO A 67 -7.20 -27.57 0.22
C PRO A 67 -6.58 -28.86 -0.31
N ARG A 68 -7.27 -29.54 -1.23
CA ARG A 68 -6.81 -30.82 -1.76
C ARG A 68 -6.07 -30.61 -3.07
N TYR A 69 -4.90 -31.23 -3.19
CA TYR A 69 -4.19 -31.28 -4.46
C TYR A 69 -4.78 -32.39 -5.34
N ASP A 70 -5.27 -32.03 -6.53
CA ASP A 70 -5.67 -33.01 -7.54
C ASP A 70 -4.46 -33.36 -8.42
N PRO A 71 -3.96 -34.62 -8.38
CA PRO A 71 -2.82 -35.04 -9.18
C PRO A 71 -3.11 -35.04 -10.69
N THR A 72 -4.38 -35.06 -11.10
CA THR A 72 -4.81 -35.10 -12.50
C THR A 72 -4.66 -33.74 -13.16
N THR A 73 -5.25 -32.72 -12.54
CA THR A 73 -5.18 -31.32 -13.01
C THR A 73 -3.90 -30.61 -12.59
N LYS A 74 -3.14 -31.17 -11.64
CA LYS A 74 -1.97 -30.56 -10.99
C LYS A 74 -2.30 -29.22 -10.32
N ARG A 75 -3.52 -29.08 -9.82
CA ARG A 75 -4.05 -27.87 -9.19
C ARG A 75 -4.51 -28.16 -7.77
N TRP A 76 -4.49 -27.13 -6.95
CA TRP A 76 -5.14 -27.10 -5.65
C TRP A 76 -6.59 -26.69 -5.83
N GLU A 77 -7.50 -27.46 -5.25
CA GLU A 77 -8.93 -27.19 -5.28
C GLU A 77 -9.45 -26.94 -3.86
N PRO A 78 -10.30 -25.92 -3.68
CA PRO A 78 -10.96 -25.69 -2.41
C PRO A 78 -11.97 -26.80 -2.16
N THR A 79 -11.95 -27.39 -0.96
CA THR A 79 -12.86 -28.50 -0.60
C THR A 79 -14.11 -27.98 0.11
N LYS A 80 -14.07 -26.72 0.58
CA LYS A 80 -15.12 -26.10 1.41
C LYS A 80 -15.44 -24.68 0.95
N PRO A 81 -16.66 -24.18 1.26
CA PRO A 81 -17.02 -22.79 1.00
C PRO A 81 -16.15 -21.77 1.76
N GLU A 82 -15.60 -22.14 2.92
CA GLU A 82 -14.65 -21.31 3.68
C GLU A 82 -13.27 -21.19 3.01
N GLU A 83 -12.99 -22.06 2.05
CA GLU A 83 -11.79 -22.06 1.21
C GLU A 83 -12.09 -21.47 -0.18
N GLU A 84 -13.26 -20.86 -0.38
CA GLU A 84 -13.54 -20.14 -1.62
C GLU A 84 -12.97 -18.73 -1.58
N GLU A 85 -12.80 -18.12 -2.77
CA GLU A 85 -12.29 -16.75 -2.92
C GLU A 85 -13.12 -15.73 -2.10
N SER A 86 -14.41 -16.00 -1.96
CA SER A 86 -15.38 -15.21 -1.20
C SER A 86 -15.13 -15.15 0.31
N ALA A 87 -14.48 -16.17 0.88
CA ALA A 87 -14.14 -16.22 2.31
C ALA A 87 -12.92 -15.36 2.67
N GLY A 88 -12.13 -14.98 1.66
CA GLY A 88 -10.97 -14.12 1.81
C GLY A 88 -11.34 -12.64 1.83
N TYR A 89 -10.34 -11.78 1.95
CA TYR A 89 -10.56 -10.35 1.77
C TYR A 89 -10.55 -9.96 0.27
N PRO A 90 -11.31 -8.92 -0.11
CA PRO A 90 -11.40 -8.50 -1.51
C PRO A 90 -10.05 -7.98 -2.02
N PRO A 91 -9.81 -7.94 -3.34
CA PRO A 91 -8.56 -7.41 -3.92
C PRO A 91 -8.18 -6.01 -3.41
N LEU A 92 -9.17 -5.17 -3.11
CA LEU A 92 -8.93 -3.85 -2.51
C LEU A 92 -8.23 -3.94 -1.14
N GLY A 93 -8.48 -5.00 -0.37
CA GLY A 93 -7.75 -5.26 0.87
C GLY A 93 -6.26 -5.53 0.65
N SER A 94 -5.88 -6.18 -0.46
CA SER A 94 -4.47 -6.36 -0.85
C SER A 94 -3.82 -5.01 -1.16
N LEU A 95 -4.54 -4.13 -1.88
CA LEU A 95 -4.07 -2.77 -2.21
C LEU A 95 -3.76 -1.97 -0.94
N LEU A 96 -4.69 -1.99 0.02
CA LEU A 96 -4.57 -1.21 1.25
C LEU A 96 -3.50 -1.73 2.22
N ARG A 97 -3.21 -3.03 2.21
CA ARG A 97 -2.25 -3.64 3.14
C ARG A 97 -0.84 -3.73 2.58
N GLN A 98 -0.72 -4.26 1.36
CA GLN A 98 0.56 -4.70 0.80
C GLN A 98 0.96 -3.91 -0.45
N GLY A 99 0.05 -3.06 -0.96
CA GLY A 99 0.32 -2.10 -2.02
C GLY A 99 -0.22 -2.51 -3.39
N PRO A 100 0.16 -1.78 -4.45
CA PRO A 100 -0.45 -1.92 -5.77
C PRO A 100 -0.07 -3.22 -6.50
N LEU A 101 1.12 -3.74 -6.26
CA LEU A 101 1.61 -4.93 -6.96
C LEU A 101 0.72 -6.18 -6.73
N PRO A 102 0.44 -6.60 -5.48
CA PRO A 102 -0.47 -7.73 -5.23
C PRO A 102 -1.90 -7.46 -5.73
N PHE A 103 -2.37 -6.21 -5.64
CA PHE A 103 -3.66 -5.82 -6.18
C PHE A 103 -3.75 -6.08 -7.68
N PHE A 104 -2.77 -5.62 -8.46
CA PHE A 104 -2.75 -5.88 -9.90
C PHE A 104 -2.60 -7.36 -10.20
N ARG A 105 -1.78 -8.10 -9.44
CA ARG A 105 -1.61 -9.54 -9.66
C ARG A 105 -2.92 -10.31 -9.47
N ARG A 106 -3.75 -9.94 -8.50
CA ARG A 106 -5.09 -10.53 -8.31
C ARG A 106 -6.04 -10.21 -9.46
N LEU A 107 -5.89 -9.06 -10.12
CA LEU A 107 -6.71 -8.67 -11.25
C LEU A 107 -6.25 -9.30 -12.57
N THR A 108 -4.94 -9.41 -12.80
CA THR A 108 -4.38 -9.91 -14.06
C THR A 108 -4.21 -11.42 -14.08
N ASP A 109 -3.86 -12.02 -12.94
CA ASP A 109 -3.46 -13.44 -12.85
C ASP A 109 -4.11 -14.13 -11.63
N SER A 110 -5.42 -13.97 -11.47
CA SER A 110 -6.21 -14.49 -10.33
C SER A 110 -5.99 -15.98 -10.09
N ASP A 111 -6.03 -16.82 -11.14
CA ASP A 111 -5.86 -18.28 -11.02
C ASP A 111 -4.48 -18.62 -10.41
N SER A 112 -3.40 -17.99 -10.91
CA SER A 112 -2.05 -18.24 -10.38
C SER A 112 -1.90 -17.80 -8.92
N TYR A 113 -2.56 -16.70 -8.56
CA TYR A 113 -2.57 -16.16 -7.21
C TYR A 113 -3.31 -17.12 -6.27
N GLU A 114 -4.53 -17.51 -6.60
CA GLU A 114 -5.36 -18.40 -5.80
C GLU A 114 -4.72 -19.79 -5.63
N GLN A 115 -4.10 -20.34 -6.69
CA GLN A 115 -3.33 -21.59 -6.59
C GLN A 115 -2.20 -21.50 -5.57
N GLY A 116 -1.51 -20.36 -5.51
CA GLY A 116 -0.44 -20.17 -4.53
C GLY A 116 -0.97 -19.94 -3.11
N VAL A 117 -2.12 -19.26 -2.95
CA VAL A 117 -2.80 -19.11 -1.65
C VAL A 117 -3.22 -20.48 -1.11
N LEU A 118 -3.90 -21.30 -1.92
CA LEU A 118 -4.34 -22.65 -1.54
C LEU A 118 -3.14 -23.55 -1.20
N LYS A 119 -2.04 -23.44 -1.96
CA LYS A 119 -0.79 -24.14 -1.66
C LYS A 119 -0.21 -23.75 -0.30
N MET A 120 -0.25 -22.47 0.08
CA MET A 120 0.22 -22.02 1.39
C MET A 120 -0.71 -22.45 2.52
N MET A 121 -2.02 -22.39 2.32
CA MET A 121 -3.01 -22.94 3.24
C MET A 121 -2.73 -24.42 3.51
N ALA A 122 -2.44 -25.20 2.47
CA ALA A 122 -2.18 -26.62 2.61
C ALA A 122 -0.85 -26.95 3.29
N ASN A 123 0.22 -26.23 2.94
CA ASN A 123 1.56 -26.51 3.48
C ASN A 123 1.73 -26.06 4.94
N GLU A 124 1.15 -24.91 5.31
CA GLU A 124 1.34 -24.31 6.64
C GLU A 124 0.10 -24.43 7.53
N SER A 125 -1.00 -25.03 7.02
CA SER A 125 -2.28 -25.20 7.75
C SER A 125 -2.81 -23.90 8.36
N MET A 126 -2.71 -22.82 7.58
CA MET A 126 -3.13 -21.47 7.99
C MET A 126 -4.48 -21.09 7.38
N ASP A 127 -5.17 -20.16 8.05
CA ASP A 127 -6.45 -19.62 7.57
C ASP A 127 -6.28 -18.88 6.24
N ARG A 128 -7.36 -18.81 5.44
CA ARG A 128 -7.33 -18.17 4.11
C ARG A 128 -6.83 -16.72 4.15
N ASN A 129 -7.31 -15.92 5.09
CA ASN A 129 -6.89 -14.52 5.23
C ASN A 129 -5.40 -14.40 5.53
N GLU A 130 -4.87 -15.31 6.34
CA GLU A 130 -3.45 -15.36 6.65
C GLU A 130 -2.62 -15.80 5.43
N ALA A 131 -3.11 -16.77 4.66
CA ALA A 131 -2.49 -17.23 3.43
C ALA A 131 -2.47 -16.16 2.34
N GLN A 132 -3.56 -15.42 2.17
CA GLN A 132 -3.62 -14.27 1.27
C GLN A 132 -2.65 -13.17 1.71
N GLY A 133 -2.59 -12.87 3.01
CA GLY A 133 -1.64 -11.89 3.56
C GLY A 133 -0.18 -12.30 3.32
N ASN A 134 0.15 -13.58 3.53
CA ASN A 134 1.47 -14.14 3.25
C ASN A 134 1.80 -14.12 1.75
N MET A 135 0.83 -14.42 0.87
CA MET A 135 1.02 -14.33 -0.57
C MET A 135 1.31 -12.90 -1.01
N ASP A 136 0.53 -11.95 -0.52
CA ASP A 136 0.69 -10.55 -0.85
C ASP A 136 2.06 -10.02 -0.35
N ALA A 137 2.51 -10.46 0.83
CA ALA A 137 3.84 -10.15 1.35
C ALA A 137 4.97 -10.73 0.47
N TYR A 138 4.82 -11.99 0.03
CA TYR A 138 5.74 -12.65 -0.88
C TYR A 138 5.84 -11.92 -2.22
N LEU A 139 4.70 -11.51 -2.80
CA LEU A 139 4.67 -10.76 -4.06
C LEU A 139 5.33 -9.39 -3.95
N ARG A 140 5.20 -8.73 -2.80
CA ARG A 140 5.82 -7.43 -2.54
C ARG A 140 7.34 -7.53 -2.44
N ASN A 141 7.87 -8.48 -1.68
CA ASN A 141 9.30 -8.72 -1.56
C ASN A 141 9.59 -10.19 -1.19
N PRO A 142 9.95 -11.04 -2.17
CA PRO A 142 10.12 -12.47 -1.94
C PRO A 142 11.35 -12.79 -1.07
N ASN A 143 12.40 -11.97 -1.12
CA ASN A 143 13.63 -12.19 -0.35
C ASN A 143 13.41 -11.93 1.14
N ASP A 144 12.73 -10.82 1.47
CA ASP A 144 12.40 -10.44 2.84
C ASP A 144 11.43 -11.45 3.47
N TRP A 145 10.40 -11.84 2.72
CA TRP A 145 9.46 -12.88 3.15
C TRP A 145 10.15 -14.22 3.44
N ALA A 146 11.05 -14.66 2.55
CA ALA A 146 11.75 -15.93 2.73
C ALA A 146 12.67 -15.91 3.97
N LEU A 147 13.38 -14.80 4.19
CA LEU A 147 14.22 -14.62 5.37
C LEU A 147 13.37 -14.69 6.65
N GLN A 148 12.26 -13.97 6.69
CA GLN A 148 11.36 -13.98 7.82
C GLN A 148 10.79 -15.37 8.10
N LYS A 149 10.39 -16.13 7.08
CA LYS A 149 9.92 -17.52 7.27
C LYS A 149 11.00 -18.44 7.85
N VAL A 150 12.26 -18.20 7.51
CA VAL A 150 13.39 -18.90 8.15
C VAL A 150 13.54 -18.48 9.62
N GLU A 151 13.37 -17.20 9.93
CA GLU A 151 13.41 -16.69 11.30
C GLU A 151 12.24 -17.20 12.16
N GLU A 152 11.02 -17.25 11.63
CA GLU A 152 9.84 -17.83 12.29
C GLU A 152 10.10 -19.30 12.64
N LYS A 153 10.74 -20.06 11.73
CA LYS A 153 11.17 -21.45 12.00
C LYS A 153 12.26 -21.55 13.07
N ARG A 154 13.06 -20.50 13.26
CA ARG A 154 14.06 -20.39 14.34
C ARG A 154 13.45 -19.92 15.67
N GLY A 155 12.13 -19.73 15.73
CA GLY A 155 11.42 -19.30 16.93
C GLY A 155 11.20 -17.79 17.02
N ALA A 156 11.46 -17.04 15.94
CA ALA A 156 11.04 -15.65 15.90
C ALA A 156 9.50 -15.54 15.93
N PRO A 157 8.96 -14.42 16.43
CA PRO A 157 7.53 -14.20 16.48
C PRO A 157 6.89 -14.21 15.08
N LYS A 158 5.80 -14.97 14.94
CA LYS A 158 5.03 -15.06 13.69
C LYS A 158 4.36 -13.72 13.37
N ILE A 159 4.54 -13.22 12.15
CA ILE A 159 3.93 -11.96 11.71
C ILE A 159 2.61 -12.24 10.99
N ASP A 160 1.52 -11.65 11.50
CA ASP A 160 0.20 -11.70 10.85
C ASP A 160 0.11 -10.62 9.77
N TYR A 161 0.24 -11.05 8.51
CA TYR A 161 0.09 -10.21 7.33
C TYR A 161 -1.36 -9.99 6.87
N GLY A 162 -2.30 -10.77 7.41
CA GLY A 162 -3.73 -10.66 7.10
C GLY A 162 -4.43 -9.59 7.93
N ALA A 163 -3.77 -9.07 8.98
CA ALA A 163 -4.32 -8.06 9.86
C ALA A 163 -4.77 -6.80 9.09
N PRO A 164 -5.92 -6.21 9.45
CA PRO A 164 -6.35 -4.95 8.85
C PRO A 164 -5.31 -3.85 9.13
N PRO A 165 -5.07 -2.95 8.16
CA PRO A 165 -4.15 -1.84 8.37
C PRO A 165 -4.68 -0.93 9.48
N GLU A 166 -3.77 -0.24 10.17
CA GLU A 166 -4.14 0.72 11.20
C GLU A 166 -4.95 1.87 10.57
N THR A 167 -6.21 2.03 11.00
CA THR A 167 -7.16 3.01 10.43
C THR A 167 -6.59 4.43 10.41
N GLY A 168 -5.80 4.79 11.42
CA GLY A 168 -5.16 6.11 11.50
C GLY A 168 -4.18 6.38 10.35
N GLN A 169 -3.37 5.40 9.96
CA GLN A 169 -2.44 5.53 8.83
C GLN A 169 -3.18 5.63 7.50
N LEU A 170 -4.28 4.89 7.36
CA LEU A 170 -5.12 4.93 6.16
C LEU A 170 -5.77 6.30 5.96
N ILE A 171 -6.31 6.89 7.02
CA ILE A 171 -6.91 8.24 6.95
C ILE A 171 -5.84 9.27 6.60
N LEU A 172 -4.68 9.21 7.26
CA LEU A 172 -3.59 10.17 7.03
C LEU A 172 -3.07 10.10 5.58
N THR A 173 -2.87 8.89 5.05
CA THR A 173 -2.46 8.69 3.65
C THR A 173 -3.52 9.18 2.66
N GLY A 174 -4.81 9.00 2.97
CA GLY A 174 -5.92 9.55 2.20
C GLY A 174 -5.91 11.09 2.15
N ILE A 175 -5.70 11.75 3.29
CA ILE A 175 -5.60 13.22 3.37
C ILE A 175 -4.42 13.74 2.54
N TRP A 176 -3.22 13.16 2.72
CA TRP A 176 -2.04 13.58 1.96
C TRP A 176 -2.19 13.36 0.46
N SER A 177 -2.75 12.21 0.06
CA SER A 177 -3.02 11.94 -1.36
C SER A 177 -3.98 12.97 -1.95
N SER A 178 -5.03 13.34 -1.21
CA SER A 178 -6.00 14.35 -1.65
C SER A 178 -5.37 15.72 -1.85
N ILE A 179 -4.48 16.15 -0.93
CA ILE A 179 -3.72 17.40 -1.06
C ILE A 179 -2.83 17.37 -2.31
N LEU A 180 -2.11 16.27 -2.54
CA LEU A 180 -1.26 16.11 -3.73
C LEU A 180 -2.07 16.16 -5.02
N PHE A 181 -3.24 15.51 -5.07
CA PHE A 181 -4.11 15.54 -6.24
C PHE A 181 -4.57 16.96 -6.58
N VAL A 182 -4.94 17.78 -5.59
CA VAL A 182 -5.31 19.18 -5.83
C VAL A 182 -4.14 19.99 -6.37
N ILE A 183 -2.94 19.82 -5.79
CA ILE A 183 -1.73 20.53 -6.24
C ILE A 183 -1.38 20.15 -7.68
N ILE A 184 -1.33 18.84 -7.99
CA ILE A 184 -1.02 18.34 -9.34
C ILE A 184 -2.07 18.82 -10.34
N SER A 185 -3.37 18.72 -10.00
CA SER A 185 -4.46 19.17 -10.87
C SER A 185 -4.35 20.66 -11.18
N ARG A 186 -3.97 21.48 -10.19
CA ARG A 186 -3.74 22.92 -10.40
C ARG A 186 -2.52 23.20 -11.29
N ILE A 187 -1.42 22.47 -11.09
CA ILE A 187 -0.22 22.59 -11.94
C ILE A 187 -0.55 22.23 -13.38
N LEU A 188 -1.25 21.12 -13.61
CA LEU A 188 -1.69 20.71 -14.94
C LEU A 188 -2.63 21.75 -15.55
N TYR A 189 -3.62 22.24 -14.80
CA TYR A 189 -4.54 23.27 -15.28
C TYR A 189 -3.82 24.55 -15.72
N VAL A 190 -2.87 25.06 -14.92
CA VAL A 190 -2.08 26.25 -15.29
C VAL A 190 -1.14 25.97 -16.44
N GLY A 191 -0.51 24.78 -16.47
CA GLY A 191 0.40 24.38 -17.54
C GLY A 191 -0.29 24.29 -18.90
N PHE A 192 -1.48 23.70 -18.96
CA PHE A 192 -2.25 23.58 -20.20
C PHE A 192 -2.82 24.92 -20.67
N ASN A 193 -3.48 25.70 -19.79
CA ASN A 193 -4.10 26.98 -20.19
C ASN A 193 -3.09 28.13 -20.36
N GLY A 194 -1.94 28.05 -19.70
CA GLY A 194 -0.87 29.06 -19.81
C GLY A 194 -0.16 29.02 -21.16
N CYS A 195 -0.12 27.86 -21.83
CA CYS A 195 0.54 27.70 -23.12
C CYS A 195 -0.21 28.46 -24.23
N ASP A 196 -1.55 28.47 -24.19
CA ASP A 196 -2.39 29.16 -25.16
C ASP A 196 -2.18 30.68 -25.15
N SER A 197 -1.95 31.25 -23.96
CA SER A 197 -1.71 32.68 -23.80
C SER A 197 -0.35 33.13 -24.35
N PHE A 198 0.64 32.23 -24.43
CA PHE A 198 1.96 32.55 -24.95
C PHE A 198 2.00 32.48 -26.49
N CYS A 199 1.27 31.54 -27.10
CA CYS A 199 1.18 31.40 -28.56
C CYS A 199 0.38 32.54 -29.22
N GLN A 200 -0.59 33.13 -28.53
CA GLN A 200 -1.37 34.24 -29.09
C GLN A 200 -0.58 35.57 -29.13
N ALA A 201 0.50 35.68 -28.35
CA ALA A 201 1.33 36.88 -28.28
C ALA A 201 2.40 36.98 -29.39
N THR A 202 2.66 35.90 -30.14
CA THR A 202 3.71 35.86 -31.18
C THR A 202 3.19 36.08 -32.61
N HIS A 203 1.90 36.36 -32.78
CA HIS A 203 1.26 36.57 -34.10
C HIS A 203 1.00 38.05 -34.45
N PHE A 204 1.75 38.98 -33.85
CA PHE A 204 1.71 40.41 -34.18
C PHE A 204 3.07 40.95 -34.61
#